data_AF-K1TCG5-F1
#
_entry.id   AF-K1TCG5-F1
#
_cell.length_a   1.000
_cell.length_b   1.000
_cell.length_c   1.000
_cell.angle_alpha   90.00
_cell.angle_beta   90.00
_cell.angle_gamma   90.00
#
_symmetry.space_group_name_H-M   'P 1'
#
loop_
_entity.id
_entity.type
_entity.pdbx_description
1 polymer ?
#
loop_
_entity_poly.entity_id
_entity_poly.type
_entity_poly.pdbx_seq_one_letter_code
_entity_poly.pdbx_strand_id
1 'polypeptide(L)'
;MRHYKSKNILIGIAIILTTLLLFVIPSIGKDMVEVNFAVINKIYPTWHALYRNVDESTVMKLAAHHDVKTYGLRSDAGYMNLEDATVSMMYMDRTGMELYKVKLKEGQLPQKE
;
A
#
# COMPACT_ATOMS: atom_id res chain seq x y z
N MET A 1 51.89 23.94 19.40
CA MET A 1 50.88 23.18 18.62
C MET A 1 51.43 22.53 17.32
N ARG A 2 52.75 22.47 17.08
CA ARG A 2 53.33 22.00 15.79
C ARG A 2 53.63 20.48 15.74
N HIS A 3 53.56 19.77 16.87
CA HIS A 3 53.98 18.36 16.99
C HIS A 3 52.85 17.30 16.89
N TYR A 4 51.58 17.70 16.80
CA TYR A 4 50.44 16.76 16.75
C TYR A 4 49.55 16.92 15.51
N LYS A 5 50.02 17.61 14.46
CA LYS A 5 49.23 17.91 13.25
C LYS A 5 48.63 16.64 12.62
N SER A 6 49.44 15.61 12.37
CA SER A 6 48.96 14.37 11.76
C SER A 6 47.98 13.61 12.65
N LYS A 7 48.19 13.61 13.98
CA LYS A 7 47.29 12.97 14.94
C LYS A 7 45.93 13.67 14.98
N ASN A 8 45.92 15.00 14.98
CA ASN A 8 44.68 15.79 14.97
C ASN A 8 43.92 15.65 13.65
N ILE A 9 44.63 15.58 12.51
CA ILE A 9 44.02 15.32 11.21
C ILE A 9 43.38 13.93 11.19
N LEU A 10 44.08 12.90 11.69
CA LEU A 10 43.56 11.53 11.74
C LEU A 10 42.31 11.43 12.62
N ILE A 11 42.30 12.09 13.78
CA ILE A 11 41.13 12.16 14.66
C ILE A 11 39.97 12.88 13.97
N GLY A 12 40.23 14.00 13.29
CA GLY A 12 39.20 14.72 12.54
C GLY A 12 38.58 13.87 11.44
N ILE A 13 39.41 13.15 10.68
CA ILE A 13 38.93 12.19 9.65
C ILE A 13 38.10 11.09 10.31
N ALA A 14 38.55 10.52 11.42
CA ALA A 14 37.79 9.48 12.12
C ALA A 14 36.41 9.97 12.58
N ILE A 15 36.33 11.20 13.12
CA ILE A 15 35.06 11.83 13.52
C ILE A 15 34.16 12.04 12.30
N ILE A 16 34.71 12.56 11.19
CA ILE A 16 33.92 12.78 9.96
C ILE A 16 33.41 11.44 9.39
N LEU A 17 34.26 10.43 9.31
CA LEU A 17 33.86 9.12 8.78
C LEU A 17 32.83 8.43 9.66
N THR A 18 32.99 8.48 10.98
CA THR A 18 32.02 7.89 11.92
C THR A 18 30.69 8.62 11.90
N THR A 19 30.69 9.96 11.89
CA THR A 19 29.46 10.74 11.74
C THR A 19 28.78 10.47 10.42
N LEU A 20 29.53 10.45 9.30
CA LEU A 20 28.98 10.11 7.98
C LEU A 20 28.33 8.72 7.99
N LEU A 21 29.01 7.72 8.56
CA LEU A 21 28.47 6.36 8.65
C LEU A 21 27.17 6.30 9.47
N LEU A 22 27.13 7.00 10.61
CA LEU A 22 25.96 7.09 11.47
C LEU A 22 24.78 7.81 10.81
N PHE A 23 25.01 8.68 9.83
CA PHE A 23 23.93 9.32 9.06
C PHE A 23 23.51 8.50 7.85
N VAL A 24 24.47 7.95 7.10
CA VAL A 24 24.20 7.24 5.84
C VAL A 24 23.42 5.95 6.08
N ILE A 25 23.80 5.15 7.09
CA ILE A 25 23.15 3.85 7.33
C ILE A 25 21.66 4.02 7.67
N PRO A 26 21.25 4.85 8.66
CA PRO A 26 19.84 5.02 8.97
C PRO A 26 19.07 5.70 7.85
N SER A 27 19.68 6.63 7.10
CA SER A 27 19.01 7.31 5.98
C SER A 27 18.65 6.32 4.87
N ILE A 28 19.61 5.51 4.41
CA ILE A 28 19.35 4.47 3.40
C ILE A 28 18.33 3.45 3.93
N GLY A 29 18.44 3.05 5.20
CA GLY A 29 17.48 2.13 5.82
C GLY A 29 16.06 2.70 5.85
N LYS A 30 15.92 3.99 6.19
CA LYS A 30 14.63 4.70 6.17
C LYS A 30 14.07 4.78 4.75
N ASP A 31 14.88 5.21 3.79
CA ASP A 31 14.45 5.34 2.38
C ASP A 31 13.96 3.99 1.83
N MET A 32 14.66 2.90 2.14
CA MET A 32 14.25 1.55 1.74
C MET A 32 12.88 1.17 2.35
N VAL A 33 12.65 1.48 3.62
CA VAL A 33 11.35 1.25 4.28
C VAL A 33 10.24 2.09 3.64
N GLU A 34 10.48 3.36 3.37
CA GLU A 34 9.51 4.25 2.72
C GLU A 34 9.15 3.78 1.31
N VAL A 35 10.14 3.37 0.52
CA VAL A 35 9.92 2.80 -0.83
C VAL A 35 9.08 1.53 -0.74
N ASN A 36 9.39 0.63 0.20
CA ASN A 36 8.60 -0.59 0.40
C ASN A 36 7.15 -0.27 0.75
N PHE A 37 6.91 0.68 1.67
CA PHE A 37 5.56 1.12 1.99
C PHE A 37 4.85 1.78 0.81
N ALA A 38 5.56 2.59 0.00
CA ALA A 38 5.00 3.20 -1.20
C ALA A 38 4.59 2.15 -2.24
N VAL A 39 5.40 1.11 -2.45
CA VAL A 39 5.10 0.00 -3.35
C VAL A 39 3.92 -0.81 -2.83
N ILE A 40 3.93 -1.18 -1.56
CA ILE A 40 2.82 -1.92 -0.93
C ILE A 40 1.52 -1.11 -1.04
N ASN A 41 1.56 0.17 -0.72
CA ASN A 41 0.40 1.05 -0.82
C ASN A 41 0.00 1.34 -2.28
N LYS A 42 0.83 1.06 -3.28
CA LYS A 42 0.42 1.17 -4.68
C LYS A 42 -0.30 -0.10 -5.16
N ILE A 43 0.16 -1.28 -4.70
CA ILE A 43 -0.26 -2.57 -5.25
C ILE A 43 -1.40 -3.21 -4.43
N TYR A 44 -1.33 -3.12 -3.11
CA TYR A 44 -2.29 -3.80 -2.23
C TYR A 44 -3.52 -2.93 -1.94
N PRO A 45 -4.69 -3.56 -1.74
CA PRO A 45 -5.90 -2.87 -1.29
C PRO A 45 -5.71 -2.28 0.13
N THR A 46 -6.63 -1.42 0.54
CA THR A 46 -6.63 -0.77 1.88
C THR A 46 -7.50 -1.47 2.91
N TRP A 47 -8.22 -2.54 2.54
CA TRP A 47 -9.02 -3.33 3.47
C TRP A 47 -8.15 -4.37 4.21
N HIS A 48 -8.55 -4.71 5.44
CA HIS A 48 -7.81 -5.63 6.31
C HIS A 48 -8.37 -7.06 6.31
N ALA A 49 -9.66 -7.21 5.99
CA ALA A 49 -10.35 -8.49 5.96
C ALA A 49 -11.27 -8.57 4.74
N LEU A 50 -11.43 -9.79 4.20
CA LEU A 50 -12.36 -10.12 3.13
C LEU A 50 -13.23 -11.30 3.58
N TYR A 51 -14.49 -11.03 3.88
CA TYR A 51 -15.48 -12.05 4.15
C TYR A 51 -16.14 -12.48 2.83
N ARG A 52 -16.21 -13.78 2.58
CA ARG A 52 -16.74 -14.36 1.35
C ARG A 52 -17.98 -15.19 1.65
N ASN A 53 -18.85 -15.35 0.65
CA ASN A 53 -20.10 -16.12 0.76
C ASN A 53 -21.00 -15.65 1.91
N VAL A 54 -21.10 -14.33 2.08
CA VAL A 54 -21.96 -13.70 3.10
C VAL A 54 -23.25 -13.21 2.46
N ASP A 55 -24.36 -13.34 3.20
CA ASP A 55 -25.64 -12.73 2.83
C ASP A 55 -25.72 -11.28 3.34
N GLU A 56 -26.72 -10.54 2.89
CA GLU A 56 -26.94 -9.14 3.30
C GLU A 56 -27.12 -9.00 4.82
N SER A 57 -27.76 -9.98 5.46
CA SER A 57 -28.00 -9.96 6.91
C SER A 57 -26.68 -10.04 7.70
N THR A 58 -25.74 -10.86 7.23
CA THR A 58 -24.41 -11.04 7.82
C THR A 58 -23.56 -9.81 7.59
N VAL A 59 -23.63 -9.21 6.39
CA VAL A 59 -22.95 -7.94 6.11
C VAL A 59 -23.41 -6.86 7.09
N MET A 60 -24.72 -6.70 7.31
CA MET A 60 -25.25 -5.69 8.25
C MET A 60 -24.76 -5.92 9.68
N LYS A 61 -24.72 -7.18 10.14
CA LYS A 61 -24.19 -7.51 11.48
C LYS A 61 -22.70 -7.19 11.60
N LEU A 62 -21.90 -7.52 10.58
CA LEU A 62 -20.47 -7.22 10.57
C LEU A 62 -20.22 -5.70 10.51
N ALA A 63 -20.95 -4.99 9.67
CA ALA A 63 -20.86 -3.54 9.53
C ALA A 63 -21.24 -2.78 10.80
N ALA A 64 -22.12 -3.34 11.64
CA ALA A 64 -22.51 -2.76 12.92
C ALA A 64 -21.46 -2.98 14.04
N HIS A 65 -20.45 -3.82 13.81
CA HIS A 65 -19.41 -4.06 14.81
C HIS A 65 -18.51 -2.82 14.94
N HIS A 66 -18.21 -2.40 16.17
CA HIS A 66 -17.46 -1.17 16.45
C HIS A 66 -16.04 -1.16 15.87
N ASP A 67 -15.44 -2.33 15.65
CA ASP A 67 -14.12 -2.46 15.00
C ASP A 67 -14.17 -2.26 13.47
N VAL A 68 -15.35 -2.30 12.86
CA VAL A 68 -15.51 -2.13 11.41
C VAL A 68 -15.78 -0.66 11.11
N LYS A 69 -14.72 0.06 10.73
CA LYS A 69 -14.82 1.48 10.35
C LYS A 69 -15.55 1.71 9.03
N THR A 70 -15.31 0.86 8.05
CA THR A 70 -15.87 0.96 6.70
C THR A 70 -15.88 -0.42 6.05
N TYR A 71 -16.82 -0.63 5.13
CA TYR A 71 -16.90 -1.85 4.34
C TYR A 71 -17.30 -1.52 2.90
N GLY A 72 -17.00 -2.41 1.97
CA GLY A 72 -17.43 -2.32 0.57
C GLY A 72 -17.87 -3.69 0.08
N LEU A 73 -18.87 -3.69 -0.79
CA LEU A 73 -19.42 -4.91 -1.38
C LEU A 73 -18.68 -5.27 -2.66
N ARG A 74 -18.39 -6.57 -2.82
CA ARG A 74 -17.84 -7.15 -4.04
C ARG A 74 -18.59 -8.45 -4.34
N SER A 75 -18.93 -8.65 -5.61
CA SER A 75 -19.46 -9.92 -6.11
C SER A 75 -18.76 -10.27 -7.42
N ASP A 76 -18.19 -11.47 -7.50
CA ASP A 76 -17.57 -11.98 -8.71
C ASP A 76 -18.59 -12.86 -9.45
N ALA A 77 -19.04 -12.42 -10.63
CA ALA A 77 -20.06 -13.12 -11.41
C ALA A 77 -19.48 -14.24 -12.29
N GLY A 78 -18.22 -14.09 -12.72
CA GLY A 78 -17.54 -15.10 -13.53
C GLY A 78 -16.43 -14.52 -14.39
N TYR A 79 -16.05 -15.27 -15.41
CA TYR A 79 -15.05 -14.87 -16.40
C TYR A 79 -15.61 -15.06 -17.81
N MET A 80 -15.29 -14.13 -18.70
CA MET A 80 -15.55 -14.20 -20.13
C MET A 80 -14.22 -14.31 -20.86
N ASN A 81 -14.10 -15.25 -21.80
CA ASN A 81 -12.92 -15.35 -22.65
C ASN A 81 -13.17 -14.58 -23.95
N LEU A 82 -12.22 -13.71 -24.27
CA LEU A 82 -12.04 -13.08 -25.59
C LEU A 82 -10.93 -13.85 -26.33
N GLU A 83 -10.69 -13.51 -27.59
CA GLU A 83 -9.68 -14.17 -28.44
C GLU A 83 -8.25 -14.08 -27.84
N ASP A 84 -7.96 -12.97 -27.18
CA ASP A 84 -6.64 -12.55 -26.70
C ASP A 84 -6.64 -12.13 -25.22
N ALA A 85 -7.76 -12.29 -24.50
CA ALA A 85 -7.87 -11.90 -23.10
C ALA A 85 -8.93 -12.70 -22.31
N THR A 86 -8.78 -12.75 -20.99
CA THR A 86 -9.85 -13.19 -20.08
C THR A 86 -10.33 -11.99 -19.28
N VAL A 87 -11.63 -11.71 -19.35
CA VAL A 87 -12.29 -10.60 -18.65
C VAL A 87 -12.99 -11.13 -17.42
N SER A 88 -12.62 -10.63 -16.24
CA SER A 88 -13.36 -10.91 -15.01
C SER A 88 -14.60 -10.03 -14.93
N MET A 89 -15.75 -10.66 -14.77
CA MET A 89 -17.03 -9.99 -14.55
C MET A 89 -17.25 -9.83 -13.05
N MET A 90 -17.14 -8.62 -12.54
CA MET A 90 -17.29 -8.31 -11.12
C MET A 90 -18.16 -7.08 -10.90
N TYR A 91 -18.91 -7.10 -9.81
CA TYR A 91 -19.57 -5.96 -9.23
C TYR A 91 -18.76 -5.47 -8.02
N MET A 92 -18.58 -4.17 -7.92
CA MET A 92 -18.11 -3.49 -6.71
C MET A 92 -18.97 -2.25 -6.50
N ASP A 93 -19.34 -1.98 -5.25
CA ASP A 93 -19.89 -0.67 -4.90
C ASP A 93 -18.77 0.40 -4.87
N ARG A 94 -19.17 1.67 -4.68
CA ARG A 94 -18.22 2.80 -4.66
C ARG A 94 -17.13 2.60 -3.61
N THR A 95 -17.52 2.23 -2.39
CA THR A 95 -16.58 2.05 -1.27
C THR A 95 -15.66 0.86 -1.52
N GLY A 96 -16.16 -0.23 -2.11
CA GLY A 96 -15.37 -1.38 -2.54
C GLY A 96 -14.32 -0.99 -3.57
N MET A 97 -14.69 -0.22 -4.60
CA MET A 97 -13.72 0.29 -5.58
C MET A 97 -12.63 1.15 -4.93
N GLU A 98 -12.99 2.05 -4.01
CA GLU A 98 -12.02 2.85 -3.25
C GLU A 98 -11.09 1.98 -2.42
N LEU A 99 -11.64 1.01 -1.70
CA LEU A 99 -10.86 0.09 -0.86
C LEU A 99 -9.90 -0.77 -1.70
N TYR A 100 -10.31 -1.19 -2.89
CA TYR A 100 -9.48 -1.91 -3.86
C TYR A 100 -8.61 -1.00 -4.75
N LYS A 101 -8.70 0.33 -4.61
CA LYS A 101 -8.00 1.34 -5.44
C LYS A 101 -8.30 1.19 -6.93
N VAL A 102 -9.48 0.68 -7.28
CA VAL A 102 -9.94 0.56 -8.66
C VAL A 102 -10.29 1.95 -9.18
N LYS A 103 -9.65 2.34 -10.28
CA LYS A 103 -9.95 3.58 -10.99
C LYS A 103 -10.34 3.26 -12.41
N LEU A 104 -11.43 3.87 -12.87
CA LEU A 104 -11.81 3.80 -14.26
C LEU A 104 -10.75 4.53 -15.10
N LYS A 105 -10.20 3.86 -16.11
CA LYS A 105 -9.23 4.47 -17.02
C LYS A 105 -9.93 5.48 -17.92
N GLU A 106 -11.02 5.06 -18.56
CA GLU A 106 -11.79 5.81 -19.56
C GLU A 106 -13.28 5.42 -19.48
N GLY A 107 -14.18 6.32 -19.90
CA GLY A 107 -15.62 6.07 -20.00
C GLY A 107 -16.41 6.38 -18.72
N GLN A 108 -17.52 5.68 -18.51
CA GLN A 108 -18.36 5.78 -17.33
C GLN A 108 -18.76 4.39 -16.83
N LEU A 109 -18.93 4.25 -15.51
CA LEU A 109 -19.46 3.01 -14.93
C LEU A 109 -20.96 2.87 -15.22
N PRO A 110 -21.47 1.64 -15.35
CA PRO A 110 -22.91 1.39 -15.44
C PRO A 110 -23.64 2.04 -14.26
N GLN A 111 -24.72 2.78 -14.55
CA GLN A 111 -25.60 3.35 -13.54
C GLN A 111 -26.84 2.48 -13.41
N LYS A 112 -27.45 2.47 -12.21
CA LYS A 112 -28.79 1.90 -12.05
C LYS A 112 -29.75 2.69 -12.95
N GLU A 113 -30.61 1.96 -13.65
CA GLU A 113 -31.79 2.53 -14.31
C GLU A 113 -32.76 3.15 -13.31
#